data_AF-A0A3D2HP32-F1
#
_entry.id   AF-A0A3D2HP32-F1
#
_cell.length_a   1.000
_cell.length_b   1.000
_cell.length_c   1.000
_cell.angle_alpha   90.00
_cell.angle_beta   90.00
_cell.angle_gamma   90.00
#
_symmetry.space_group_name_H-M   'P 1'
#
loop_
_entity.id
_entity.type
_entity.pdbx_description
1 polymer ?
#
loop_
_entity_poly.entity_id
_entity_poly.type
_entity_poly.pdbx_seq_one_letter_code
_entity_poly.pdbx_strand_id
1 'polypeptide(L)'
;MTFFLQKKDFIFLEKRIPYAYKMVTNINEIDDKVFFDVDKVADFQDEITMEIVDTGMDNEDTVNVLGREMYFIYDTLLEQKRKSM
;
A
#
# COMPACT_ATOMS: atom_id res chain seq x y z
N MET A 1 -1.07 -13.14 -3.96
CA MET A 1 -0.17 -13.21 -2.78
C MET A 1 -0.87 -12.55 -1.62
N THR A 2 -0.85 -13.16 -0.44
CA THR A 2 -1.53 -12.61 0.74
C THR A 2 -0.62 -11.66 1.49
N PHE A 3 -1.15 -10.51 1.86
CA PHE A 3 -0.52 -9.47 2.67
C PHE A 3 -1.40 -9.16 3.89
N PHE A 4 -0.83 -8.44 4.84
CA PHE A 4 -1.62 -7.78 5.88
C PHE A 4 -1.12 -6.36 6.14
N LEU A 5 -2.05 -5.49 6.55
CA LEU A 5 -1.76 -4.16 7.07
C LEU A 5 -2.48 -3.95 8.39
N GLN A 6 -2.02 -2.99 9.19
CA GLN A 6 -2.87 -2.49 10.28
C GLN A 6 -4.11 -1.83 9.67
N LYS A 7 -5.24 -1.88 10.37
CA LYS A 7 -6.52 -1.36 9.86
C LYS A 7 -6.43 0.10 9.42
N LYS A 8 -5.72 0.93 10.19
CA LYS A 8 -5.48 2.35 9.85
C LYS A 8 -4.76 2.51 8.50
N ASP A 9 -3.78 1.65 8.23
CA ASP A 9 -2.94 1.73 7.04
C ASP A 9 -3.69 1.15 5.83
N PHE A 10 -4.52 0.13 6.03
CA PHE A 10 -5.42 -0.38 5.01
C PHE A 10 -6.49 0.64 4.59
N ILE A 11 -7.10 1.34 5.56
CA ILE A 11 -8.05 2.43 5.27
C ILE A 11 -7.36 3.58 4.54
N PHE A 12 -6.09 3.86 4.86
CA PHE A 12 -5.31 4.85 4.12
C PHE A 12 -5.10 4.42 2.67
N LEU A 13 -4.67 3.17 2.44
CA LEU A 13 -4.49 2.58 1.11
C LEU A 13 -5.78 2.73 0.27
N GLU A 14 -6.93 2.34 0.82
CA GLU A 14 -8.24 2.44 0.16
C GLU A 14 -8.57 3.89 -0.26
N LYS A 15 -8.32 4.85 0.62
CA LYS A 15 -8.70 6.25 0.40
C LYS A 15 -7.75 7.03 -0.49
N ARG A 16 -6.45 6.70 -0.43
CA ARG A 16 -5.38 7.52 -1.02
C ARG A 16 -4.72 6.87 -2.22
N ILE A 17 -4.83 5.56 -2.39
CA ILE A 17 -4.23 4.83 -3.51
C ILE A 17 -5.31 3.96 -4.18
N PRO A 18 -6.38 4.58 -4.72
CA PRO A 18 -7.58 3.84 -5.14
C PRO A 18 -7.32 2.89 -6.32
N TYR A 19 -6.32 3.15 -7.15
CA TYR A 19 -5.95 2.26 -8.26
C TYR A 19 -5.26 0.99 -7.79
N ALA A 20 -4.33 1.09 -6.83
CA ALA A 20 -3.76 -0.08 -6.17
C ALA A 20 -4.85 -0.88 -5.43
N TYR A 21 -5.75 -0.19 -4.71
CA TYR A 21 -6.84 -0.84 -3.96
C TYR A 21 -7.77 -1.69 -4.85
N LYS A 22 -8.00 -1.32 -6.11
CA LYS A 22 -8.81 -2.14 -7.05
C LYS A 22 -8.23 -3.53 -7.32
N MET A 23 -6.95 -3.75 -7.05
CA MET A 23 -6.29 -5.04 -7.23
C MET A 23 -6.31 -5.91 -5.96
N VAL A 24 -6.88 -5.38 -4.87
CA VAL A 24 -7.04 -6.07 -3.60
C VAL A 24 -8.27 -6.97 -3.65
N THR A 25 -8.11 -8.23 -3.25
CA THR A 25 -9.17 -9.23 -3.16
C THR A 25 -9.12 -9.97 -1.82
N ASN A 26 -10.11 -10.82 -1.54
CA ASN A 26 -10.15 -11.69 -0.34
C ASN A 26 -9.85 -10.96 0.99
N ILE A 27 -10.49 -9.81 1.19
CA ILE A 27 -10.29 -8.97 2.38
C ILE A 27 -10.92 -9.65 3.60
N ASN A 28 -10.11 -9.86 4.64
CA ASN A 28 -10.54 -10.41 5.92
C ASN A 28 -9.93 -9.61 7.08
N GLU A 29 -10.76 -9.18 8.02
CA GLU A 29 -10.33 -8.40 9.18
C GLU A 29 -10.25 -9.28 10.43
N ILE A 30 -9.12 -9.24 11.12
CA ILE A 30 -8.91 -9.92 12.41
C ILE A 30 -8.24 -8.94 13.36
N ASP A 31 -8.92 -8.60 14.45
CA ASP A 31 -8.51 -7.56 15.39
C ASP A 31 -8.22 -6.22 14.68
N ASP A 32 -7.00 -5.68 14.84
CA ASP A 32 -6.57 -4.43 14.20
C ASP A 32 -5.78 -4.66 12.90
N LYS A 33 -5.88 -5.87 12.32
CA LYS A 33 -5.20 -6.23 11.07
C LYS A 33 -6.19 -6.58 9.98
N VAL A 34 -5.89 -6.13 8.77
CA VAL A 34 -6.62 -6.50 7.57
C VAL A 34 -5.70 -7.35 6.71
N PHE A 35 -6.13 -8.59 6.47
CA PHE A 35 -5.50 -9.54 5.56
C PHE A 35 -6.18 -9.44 4.20
N PHE A 36 -5.41 -9.50 3.13
CA PHE A 36 -5.93 -9.39 1.78
C PHE A 36 -5.00 -10.02 0.76
N ASP A 37 -5.56 -10.41 -0.38
CA ASP A 37 -4.81 -10.92 -1.51
C ASP A 37 -4.59 -9.83 -2.57
N VAL A 38 -3.46 -9.94 -3.25
CA VAL A 38 -3.13 -9.15 -4.44
C VAL A 38 -2.75 -10.10 -5.57
N ASP A 39 -3.48 -10.03 -6.68
CA ASP A 39 -3.28 -10.93 -7.84
C ASP A 39 -2.05 -10.52 -8.65
N LYS A 40 -1.91 -9.23 -8.96
CA LYS A 40 -0.80 -8.67 -9.72
C LYS A 40 0.09 -7.80 -8.84
N VAL A 41 0.98 -8.46 -8.08
CA VAL A 41 1.82 -7.78 -7.08
C VAL A 41 2.73 -6.71 -7.70
N ALA A 42 3.25 -6.93 -8.91
CA ALA A 42 4.09 -5.94 -9.59
C ALA A 42 3.30 -4.67 -9.92
N ASP A 43 2.20 -4.80 -10.68
CA ASP A 43 1.29 -3.70 -11.02
C ASP A 43 0.82 -2.95 -9.76
N PHE A 44 0.48 -3.68 -8.70
CA PHE A 44 0.07 -3.09 -7.42
C PHE A 44 1.17 -2.23 -6.76
N GLN A 45 2.43 -2.69 -6.81
CA GLN A 45 3.58 -1.93 -6.31
C GLN A 45 3.88 -0.70 -7.19
N ASP A 46 3.68 -0.82 -8.50
CA ASP A 46 3.85 0.29 -9.44
C ASP A 46 2.80 1.38 -9.19
N GLU A 47 1.53 1.03 -8.99
CA GLU A 47 0.47 1.99 -8.65
C GLU A 47 0.75 2.75 -7.34
N ILE A 48 1.26 2.08 -6.31
CA ILE A 48 1.66 2.76 -5.07
C ILE A 48 2.81 3.75 -5.35
N THR A 49 3.77 3.35 -6.18
CA THR A 49 4.93 4.21 -6.52
C THR A 49 4.50 5.42 -7.34
N MET A 50 3.59 5.24 -8.31
CA MET A 50 3.03 6.34 -9.10
C MET A 50 2.27 7.33 -8.22
N GLU A 51 1.44 6.85 -7.29
CA GLU A 51 0.71 7.74 -6.37
C GLU A 51 1.65 8.52 -5.45
N ILE A 52 2.76 7.91 -5.00
CA ILE A 52 3.80 8.62 -4.24
C ILE A 52 4.38 9.78 -5.05
N VAL A 53 4.67 9.57 -6.34
CA VAL A 53 5.21 10.62 -7.21
C VAL A 53 4.17 11.71 -7.44
N ASP A 54 2.93 11.34 -7.70
CA ASP A 54 1.87 12.27 -8.07
C ASP A 54 1.37 13.12 -6.90
N THR A 55 1.27 12.55 -5.70
CA THR A 55 0.63 13.20 -4.54
C THR A 55 1.44 13.14 -3.26
N GLY A 56 2.47 12.30 -3.20
CA GLY A 56 3.38 12.14 -2.07
C GLY A 56 4.61 13.05 -2.11
N MET A 57 4.86 13.75 -3.22
CA MET A 57 5.92 14.75 -3.37
C MET A 57 5.33 16.17 -3.32
N ASP A 58 6.05 17.11 -2.72
CA ASP A 58 5.72 18.54 -2.81
C ASP A 58 6.38 19.20 -4.03
N ASN A 59 6.14 20.50 -4.21
CA ASN A 59 6.66 21.25 -5.36
C ASN A 59 8.19 21.42 -5.35
N GLU A 60 8.89 20.95 -4.31
CA GLU A 60 10.34 20.96 -4.19
C GLU A 60 10.93 19.54 -4.28
N ASP A 61 10.19 18.60 -4.88
CA ASP A 61 10.52 17.18 -5.00
C ASP A 61 10.80 16.50 -3.65
N THR A 62 10.25 17.05 -2.56
CA THR A 62 10.43 16.52 -1.21
C THR A 62 9.23 15.67 -0.80
N VAL A 63 9.49 14.52 -0.18
CA VAL A 63 8.43 13.62 0.28
C VAL A 63 7.64 14.27 1.42
N ASN A 64 6.36 14.54 1.15
CA ASN A 64 5.45 15.18 2.09
C ASN A 64 4.89 14.17 3.13
N VAL A 65 3.94 14.59 3.97
CA VAL A 65 3.34 13.72 5.01
C VAL A 65 2.63 12.51 4.39
N LEU A 66 1.88 12.71 3.31
CA LEU A 66 1.16 11.63 2.62
C LEU A 66 2.14 10.65 1.98
N GLY A 67 3.17 11.16 1.31
CA GLY A 67 4.21 10.34 0.70
C GLY A 67 4.92 9.45 1.73
N ARG A 68 5.17 9.94 2.95
CA ARG A 68 5.73 9.12 4.02
C ARG A 68 4.81 7.99 4.46
N GLU A 69 3.50 8.24 4.56
CA GLU A 69 2.52 7.19 4.88
C GLU A 69 2.41 6.14 3.76
N MET A 70 2.47 6.57 2.49
CA MET A 70 2.49 5.67 1.33
C MET A 70 3.77 4.83 1.28
N TYR A 71 4.95 5.42 1.52
CA TYR A 71 6.21 4.67 1.62
C TYR A 71 6.19 3.67 2.76
N PHE A 72 5.62 4.02 3.92
CA PHE A 72 5.48 3.09 5.03
C PHE A 72 4.65 1.85 4.63
N ILE A 73 3.55 2.04 3.89
CA ILE A 73 2.75 0.94 3.35
C ILE A 73 3.58 0.12 2.35
N TYR A 74 4.25 0.78 1.39
CA TYR A 74 5.08 0.12 0.38
C TYR A 74 6.15 -0.78 1.02
N ASP A 75 6.92 -0.24 1.97
CA ASP A 75 8.00 -0.95 2.66
C ASP A 75 7.45 -2.13 3.48
N THR A 76 6.32 -1.94 4.15
CA THR A 76 5.64 -3.00 4.92
C THR A 76 5.25 -4.18 4.04
N LEU A 77 4.73 -3.90 2.84
CA LEU A 77 4.36 -4.94 1.87
C LEU A 77 5.58 -5.59 1.23
N LEU A 78 6.63 -4.80 0.95
CA LEU A 78 7.89 -5.31 0.42
C LEU A 78 8.59 -6.25 1.42
N GLU A 79 8.60 -5.91 2.71
CA GLU A 79 9.13 -6.80 3.75
C GLU A 79 8.38 -8.14 3.82
N GLN A 80 7.05 -8.10 3.78
CA GLN A 80 6.24 -9.32 3.77
C GLN A 80 6.55 -10.18 2.54
N LYS A 81 6.70 -9.53 1.37
CA LYS A 81 7.09 -10.23 0.14
C LYS A 81 8.42 -10.95 0.29
N ARG A 82 9.44 -10.28 0.84
CA ARG A 82 10.77 -10.85 1.08
C ARG A 82 10.76 -12.02 2.07
N LYS A 83 9.89 -11.98 3.09
CA LYS A 83 9.77 -13.05 4.10
C LYS A 83 8.97 -14.26 3.61
N SER A 84 8.19 -14.10 2.54
CA SER A 84 7.36 -15.15 1.96
C SER A 84 8.04 -15.91 0.80
N MET A 85 9.24 -15.45 0.41
CA MET A 85 10.14 -16.11 -0.55
C MET A 85 11.13 -17.00 0.18
#